data_AF-A0A7Y9E9A9-F1
#
_entry.id   AF-A0A7Y9E9A9-F1
#
_cell.length_a   1.000
_cell.length_b   1.000
_cell.length_c   1.000
_cell.angle_alpha   90.00
_cell.angle_beta   90.00
_cell.angle_gamma   90.00
#
_symmetry.space_group_name_H-M   'P 1'
#
loop_
_entity.id
_entity.type
_entity.pdbx_description
1 polymer ?
#
loop_
_entity_poly.entity_id
_entity_poly.type
_entity_poly.pdbx_seq_one_letter_code
_entity_poly.pdbx_strand_id
1 'polypeptide(L)'
;MTLPRRGTPCRLAGLVVLAAFAVVGCQGTGGQPGLADLRRTPGARASYPGATEYRRLEVEASANAMAKNPAQIKVDACAADPRGRVLAWFGKTLEEAGWSRDPGDTPVSDRREFRPEATAWSRGDRHFELRFLTAEFADHLAGEAGRRSGCPAAYETIVD
;
A
#
# COMPACT_ATOMS: atom_id res chain seq x y z
N MET A 1 -18.26 78.03 -22.66
CA MET A 1 -17.56 78.33 -21.39
C MET A 1 -17.43 77.00 -20.67
N THR A 2 -16.32 76.25 -20.58
CA THR A 2 -14.87 76.51 -20.62
C THR A 2 -14.18 75.16 -21.00
N LEU A 3 -13.16 75.18 -21.86
CA LEU A 3 -12.13 74.12 -22.08
C LEU A 3 -10.79 74.70 -21.57
N PRO A 4 -9.73 73.96 -21.14
CA PRO A 4 -9.09 72.78 -21.78
C PRO A 4 -8.62 71.68 -20.76
N ARG A 5 -8.22 70.45 -21.10
CA ARG A 5 -7.13 69.88 -21.94
C ARG A 5 -5.67 70.08 -21.42
N ARG A 6 -5.05 68.93 -21.10
CA ARG A 6 -3.61 68.55 -21.11
C ARG A 6 -2.65 69.09 -20.04
N GLY A 7 -1.89 68.15 -19.45
CA GLY A 7 -0.65 68.44 -18.72
C GLY A 7 -0.08 67.22 -17.98
N THR A 8 0.28 66.16 -18.68
CA THR A 8 1.16 65.09 -18.14
C THR A 8 2.61 65.61 -18.16
N PRO A 9 3.40 65.40 -17.09
CA PRO A 9 4.81 65.06 -17.30
C PRO A 9 5.12 63.67 -16.77
N CYS A 10 5.46 62.84 -17.75
CA CYS A 10 6.33 61.67 -17.72
C CYS A 10 7.29 61.63 -16.51
N ARG A 11 7.15 60.61 -15.65
CA ARG A 11 8.31 60.00 -14.99
C ARG A 11 8.27 58.50 -15.21
N LEU A 12 9.10 58.09 -16.17
CA LEU A 12 9.59 56.74 -16.37
C LEU A 12 10.20 56.21 -15.07
N ALA A 13 9.54 55.22 -14.48
CA ALA A 13 10.13 54.16 -13.68
C ALA A 13 9.09 53.03 -13.78
N GLY A 14 9.17 52.13 -14.76
CA GLY A 14 10.34 51.30 -15.00
C GLY A 14 10.26 50.10 -14.05
N LEU A 15 9.33 49.18 -14.30
CA LEU A 15 9.49 47.73 -14.12
C LEU A 15 8.20 47.01 -14.50
N VAL A 16 8.17 46.55 -15.74
CA VAL A 16 7.30 45.48 -16.22
C VAL A 16 7.74 44.21 -15.49
N VAL A 17 7.04 43.81 -14.44
CA VAL A 17 7.17 42.43 -13.93
C VAL A 17 6.20 41.59 -14.71
N LEU A 18 6.76 40.99 -15.77
CA LEU A 18 6.14 39.95 -16.57
C LEU A 18 5.53 38.87 -15.69
N ALA A 19 4.30 38.52 -16.05
CA ALA A 19 3.63 37.31 -15.62
C ALA A 19 4.54 36.10 -15.82
N ALA A 20 4.86 35.43 -14.73
CA ALA A 20 5.33 34.06 -14.71
C ALA A 20 4.76 33.40 -13.46
N PHE A 21 3.42 33.25 -13.41
CA PHE A 21 2.87 32.17 -12.60
C PHE A 21 3.36 30.90 -13.25
N ALA A 22 4.44 30.38 -12.68
CA ALA A 22 4.99 29.08 -12.97
C ALA A 22 3.82 28.10 -12.97
N VAL A 23 3.51 27.60 -14.16
CA VAL A 23 2.88 26.32 -14.30
C VAL A 23 3.80 25.38 -13.54
N VAL A 24 3.45 25.08 -12.29
CA VAL A 24 3.94 23.87 -11.62
C VAL A 24 3.36 22.76 -12.45
N GLY A 25 4.10 22.41 -13.51
CA GLY A 25 3.86 21.21 -14.25
C GLY A 25 4.03 20.09 -13.25
N CYS A 26 2.93 19.57 -12.74
CA CYS A 26 2.83 18.18 -12.36
C CYS A 26 3.01 17.36 -13.65
N GLN A 27 4.21 17.40 -14.23
CA GLN A 27 4.72 16.30 -15.03
C GLN A 27 5.08 15.21 -14.03
N GLY A 28 4.04 14.64 -13.41
CA GLY A 28 4.15 13.32 -12.85
C GLY A 28 4.37 12.41 -14.05
N THR A 29 5.63 12.08 -14.31
CA THR A 29 5.99 10.82 -14.95
C THR A 29 5.28 9.74 -14.15
N GLY A 30 4.05 9.42 -14.57
CA GLY A 30 3.12 8.51 -13.90
C GLY A 30 3.60 7.08 -14.02
N GLY A 31 4.79 6.82 -13.46
CA GLY A 31 5.26 5.48 -13.18
C GLY A 31 4.29 4.85 -12.19
N GLN A 32 3.95 3.61 -12.47
CA GLN A 32 3.20 2.81 -11.52
C GLN A 32 3.97 2.76 -10.19
N PRO A 33 3.30 2.94 -9.05
CA PRO A 33 4.02 3.01 -7.78
C PRO A 33 4.86 1.76 -7.55
N GLY A 34 6.15 1.96 -7.29
CA GLY A 34 7.11 0.87 -7.15
C GLY A 34 7.11 0.27 -5.74
N LEU A 35 7.96 -0.72 -5.52
CA LEU A 35 8.14 -1.33 -4.20
C LEU A 35 8.61 -0.29 -3.16
N ALA A 36 9.40 0.70 -3.58
CA ALA A 36 9.81 1.80 -2.70
C ALA A 36 8.62 2.62 -2.18
N ASP A 37 7.58 2.82 -3.00
CA ASP A 37 6.34 3.51 -2.59
C ASP A 37 5.53 2.64 -1.63
N LEU A 38 5.42 1.34 -1.90
CA LEU A 38 4.75 0.40 -1.00
C LEU A 38 5.41 0.36 0.37
N ARG A 39 6.74 0.29 0.42
CA ARG A 39 7.50 0.27 1.67
C ARG A 39 7.32 1.54 2.52
N ARG A 40 6.97 2.67 1.89
CA ARG A 40 6.66 3.94 2.56
C ARG A 40 5.20 4.06 2.99
N THR A 41 4.32 3.18 2.51
CA THR A 41 2.90 3.22 2.85
C THR A 41 2.72 2.79 4.31
N PRO A 42 2.10 3.61 5.17
CA PRO A 42 1.86 3.25 6.58
C PRO A 42 1.10 1.92 6.66
N GLY A 43 1.50 1.01 7.53
CA GLY A 43 0.85 -0.31 7.68
C GLY A 43 1.16 -1.34 6.58
N ALA A 44 1.78 -0.97 5.45
CA ALA A 44 2.10 -1.92 4.37
C ALA A 44 3.14 -2.98 4.75
N ARG A 45 3.82 -2.80 5.89
CA ARG A 45 4.77 -3.76 6.47
C ARG A 45 4.26 -4.34 7.79
N ALA A 46 2.97 -4.18 8.09
CA ALA A 46 2.38 -4.72 9.31
C ALA A 46 2.61 -6.23 9.37
N SER A 47 3.15 -6.70 10.49
CA SER A 47 3.31 -8.11 10.81
C SER A 47 3.01 -8.30 12.29
N TYR A 48 2.34 -9.39 12.63
CA TYR A 48 1.87 -9.64 13.99
C TYR A 48 3.06 -9.70 14.96
N PRO A 49 3.00 -9.00 16.12
CA PRO A 49 4.11 -8.96 17.07
C PRO A 49 4.50 -10.36 17.56
N GLY A 50 5.79 -10.66 17.49
CA GLY A 50 6.31 -11.98 17.89
C GLY A 50 6.01 -13.12 16.92
N ALA A 51 5.43 -12.84 15.74
CA ALA A 51 5.30 -13.84 14.70
C ALA A 51 6.68 -14.23 14.14
N THR A 52 6.84 -15.53 13.85
CA THR A 52 8.00 -16.05 13.13
C THR A 52 7.72 -15.95 11.63
N GLU A 53 8.48 -15.12 10.92
CA GLU A 53 8.43 -15.04 9.46
C GLU A 53 9.05 -16.31 8.85
N TYR A 54 8.30 -16.98 7.98
CA TYR A 54 8.78 -18.11 7.19
C TYR A 54 9.32 -17.66 5.85
N ARG A 55 8.62 -16.71 5.21
CA ARG A 55 8.97 -16.22 3.88
C ARG A 55 8.52 -14.78 3.71
N ARG A 56 9.33 -14.02 2.98
CA ARG A 56 8.98 -12.70 2.45
C ARG A 56 9.34 -12.64 0.98
N LEU A 57 8.37 -12.22 0.18
CA LEU A 57 8.54 -11.97 -1.24
C LEU A 57 8.24 -10.51 -1.51
N GLU A 58 9.14 -9.83 -2.21
CA GLU A 58 8.94 -8.46 -2.65
C GLU A 58 9.13 -8.41 -4.17
N VAL A 59 8.08 -7.97 -4.87
CA VAL A 59 8.02 -7.93 -6.33
C VAL A 59 7.92 -6.48 -6.76
N GLU A 60 8.76 -6.06 -7.71
CA GLU A 60 8.66 -4.73 -8.30
C GLU A 60 7.48 -4.64 -9.27
N ALA A 61 6.94 -3.43 -9.42
CA ALA A 61 5.95 -3.17 -10.43
C ALA A 61 6.55 -3.45 -11.81
N SER A 62 5.83 -4.22 -12.63
CA SER A 62 6.24 -4.51 -14.00
C SER A 62 5.10 -4.21 -14.94
N ALA A 63 5.37 -3.43 -15.98
CA ALA A 63 4.47 -3.25 -17.09
C ALA A 63 5.07 -3.95 -18.32
N ASN A 64 4.30 -4.84 -18.94
CA ASN A 64 4.59 -5.32 -20.29
C ASN A 64 3.38 -4.99 -21.20
N ALA A 65 3.51 -5.25 -22.50
CA ALA A 65 2.48 -4.89 -23.48
C ALA A 65 1.11 -5.57 -23.24
N MET A 66 1.06 -6.62 -22.40
CA MET A 66 -0.15 -7.42 -22.17
C MET A 66 -0.72 -7.31 -20.76
N ALA A 67 0.07 -6.91 -19.76
CA ALA A 67 -0.35 -6.86 -18.37
C ALA A 67 0.40 -5.78 -17.58
N LYS A 68 -0.32 -5.23 -16.60
CA LYS A 68 0.20 -4.29 -15.61
C LYS A 68 0.20 -4.99 -14.26
N ASN A 69 1.36 -5.43 -13.79
CA ASN A 69 1.51 -6.06 -12.47
C ASN A 69 1.96 -5.01 -11.46
N PRO A 70 1.18 -4.69 -10.42
CA PRO A 70 1.62 -3.78 -9.37
C PRO A 70 2.82 -4.38 -8.62
N ALA A 71 3.57 -3.50 -7.95
CA ALA A 71 4.52 -3.96 -6.96
C ALA A 71 3.77 -4.72 -5.86
N GLN A 72 4.42 -5.67 -5.20
CA GLN A 72 3.78 -6.44 -4.15
C GLN A 72 4.76 -6.76 -3.02
N ILE A 73 4.27 -6.71 -1.78
CA ILE A 73 4.95 -7.27 -0.60
C ILE A 73 4.07 -8.40 -0.07
N LYS A 74 4.63 -9.60 -0.03
CA LYS A 74 3.98 -10.78 0.53
C LYS A 74 4.80 -11.34 1.69
N VAL A 75 4.13 -11.67 2.80
CA VAL A 75 4.77 -12.22 3.99
C VAL A 75 3.96 -13.41 4.50
N ASP A 76 4.62 -14.55 4.63
CA ASP A 76 4.08 -15.75 5.27
C ASP A 76 4.70 -15.88 6.67
N ALA A 77 3.87 -15.96 7.70
CA ALA A 77 4.34 -15.97 9.07
C ALA A 77 3.45 -16.81 10.01
N CYS A 78 4.00 -17.14 11.18
CA CYS A 78 3.33 -17.92 12.21
C CYS A 78 3.28 -17.17 13.53
N ALA A 79 2.07 -16.97 14.08
CA ALA A 79 1.86 -16.34 15.38
C ALA A 79 1.47 -17.37 16.45
N ALA A 80 1.96 -17.16 17.68
CA ALA A 80 1.63 -17.99 18.83
C ALA A 80 0.19 -17.80 19.36
N ASP A 81 -0.52 -16.78 18.86
CA ASP A 81 -1.87 -16.42 19.29
C ASP A 81 -2.95 -16.99 18.36
N PRO A 82 -4.19 -17.18 18.86
CA PRO A 82 -5.30 -17.65 18.03
C PRO A 82 -5.66 -16.69 16.89
N ARG A 83 -6.17 -17.24 15.78
CA ARG A 83 -6.54 -16.49 14.55
C ARG A 83 -7.37 -15.23 14.82
N GLY A 84 -8.37 -15.31 15.69
CA GLY A 84 -9.23 -14.16 16.01
C GLY A 84 -8.47 -12.98 16.63
N ARG A 85 -7.46 -13.25 17.48
CA ARG A 85 -6.61 -12.21 18.06
C ARG A 85 -5.69 -11.60 16.99
N VAL A 86 -5.11 -12.43 16.13
CA VAL A 86 -4.28 -11.98 15.00
C VAL A 86 -5.08 -11.07 14.06
N LEU A 87 -6.27 -11.50 13.65
CA LEU A 87 -7.18 -10.72 12.80
C LEU A 87 -7.56 -9.38 13.44
N ALA A 88 -7.94 -9.38 14.72
CA ALA A 88 -8.31 -8.17 15.44
C ALA A 88 -7.13 -7.19 15.55
N TRP A 89 -5.91 -7.70 15.75
CA TRP A 89 -4.71 -6.87 15.78
C TRP A 89 -4.43 -6.21 14.42
N PHE A 90 -4.52 -6.97 13.32
CA PHE A 90 -4.36 -6.39 11.98
C PHE A 90 -5.43 -5.34 11.70
N GLY A 91 -6.70 -5.62 12.01
CA GLY A 91 -7.79 -4.66 11.86
C GLY A 91 -7.50 -3.35 12.56
N LYS A 92 -7.18 -3.41 13.86
CA LYS A 92 -6.83 -2.22 14.64
C LYS A 92 -5.62 -1.48 14.07
N THR A 93 -4.54 -2.20 13.79
CA THR A 93 -3.26 -1.61 13.34
C THR A 93 -3.40 -0.92 11.98
N LEU A 94 -4.14 -1.53 11.05
CA LEU A 94 -4.39 -0.98 9.73
C LEU A 94 -5.36 0.21 9.80
N GLU A 95 -6.42 0.12 10.59
CA GLU A 95 -7.36 1.23 10.79
C GLU A 95 -6.67 2.44 11.43
N GLU A 96 -5.82 2.25 12.43
CA GLU A 96 -4.98 3.31 13.03
C GLU A 96 -3.98 3.90 12.02
N ALA A 97 -3.49 3.10 11.08
CA ALA A 97 -2.66 3.56 9.97
C ALA A 97 -3.47 4.25 8.85
N GLY A 98 -4.80 4.31 8.97
CA GLY A 98 -5.73 4.96 8.04
C GLY A 98 -6.11 4.10 6.84
N TRP A 99 -6.14 2.79 7.01
CA TRP A 99 -6.77 1.86 6.06
C TRP A 99 -8.25 1.68 6.42
N SER A 100 -9.08 1.45 5.42
CA SER A 100 -10.50 1.13 5.62
C SER A 100 -10.71 -0.35 5.34
N ARG A 101 -11.47 -1.03 6.21
CA ARG A 101 -11.85 -2.41 5.96
C ARG A 101 -12.71 -2.48 4.69
N ASP A 102 -12.37 -3.37 3.76
CA ASP A 102 -13.16 -3.56 2.56
C ASP A 102 -14.38 -4.43 2.88
N PRO A 103 -15.62 -3.92 2.75
CA PRO A 103 -16.82 -4.69 3.04
C PRO A 103 -17.17 -5.69 1.92
N GLY A 104 -16.51 -5.64 0.75
CA GLY A 104 -16.85 -6.44 -0.42
C GLY A 104 -15.79 -7.50 -0.78
N ASP A 105 -16.27 -8.70 -1.12
CA ASP A 105 -15.58 -9.81 -1.79
C ASP A 105 -14.06 -9.85 -1.62
N THR A 106 -13.58 -10.12 -0.41
CA THR A 106 -12.23 -10.69 -0.34
C THR A 106 -12.31 -12.05 -1.04
N PRO A 107 -11.63 -12.26 -2.18
CA PRO A 107 -11.78 -13.49 -2.93
C PRO A 107 -11.46 -14.66 -2.02
N VAL A 108 -12.47 -15.50 -1.77
CA VAL A 108 -12.29 -16.80 -1.14
C VAL A 108 -11.27 -17.52 -2.00
N SER A 109 -10.06 -17.70 -1.49
CA SER A 109 -9.07 -18.48 -2.23
C SER A 109 -9.59 -19.91 -2.27
N ASP A 110 -9.86 -20.43 -3.47
CA ASP A 110 -10.18 -21.84 -3.72
C ASP A 110 -8.95 -22.75 -3.61
N ARG A 111 -7.80 -22.15 -3.37
CA ARG A 111 -6.52 -22.81 -3.20
C ARG A 111 -6.44 -23.53 -1.86
N ARG A 112 -5.94 -24.77 -1.87
CA ARG A 112 -5.88 -25.67 -0.71
C ARG A 112 -4.91 -25.19 0.37
N GLU A 113 -4.03 -24.28 0.02
CA GLU A 113 -3.02 -23.66 0.88
C GLU A 113 -3.66 -22.71 1.92
N PHE A 114 -4.85 -22.20 1.64
CA PHE A 114 -5.54 -21.23 2.47
C PHE A 114 -6.83 -21.78 3.05
N ARG A 115 -7.23 -21.18 4.17
CA ARG A 115 -8.61 -21.27 4.63
C ARG A 115 -9.49 -20.38 3.76
N PRO A 116 -10.79 -20.70 3.63
CA PRO A 116 -11.69 -19.95 2.76
C PRO A 116 -11.89 -18.50 3.20
N GLU A 117 -11.53 -18.15 4.44
CA GLU A 117 -11.68 -16.79 4.94
C GLU A 117 -10.45 -15.93 4.65
N ALA A 118 -10.67 -14.85 3.92
CA ALA A 118 -9.72 -13.75 3.77
C ALA A 118 -10.34 -12.45 4.29
N THR A 119 -9.51 -11.48 4.68
CA THR A 119 -9.97 -10.13 5.05
C THR A 119 -9.08 -9.11 4.37
N ALA A 120 -9.71 -8.12 3.73
CA ALA A 120 -9.01 -7.05 3.04
C ALA A 120 -9.27 -5.66 3.65
N TRP A 121 -8.32 -4.77 3.43
CA TRP A 121 -8.38 -3.35 3.69
C TRP A 121 -7.86 -2.58 2.48
N SER A 122 -8.29 -1.34 2.33
CA SER A 122 -7.84 -0.43 1.27
C SER A 122 -7.40 0.92 1.81
N ARG A 123 -6.47 1.57 1.11
CA ARG A 123 -5.99 2.92 1.39
C ARG A 123 -5.66 3.63 0.08
N GLY A 124 -6.58 4.45 -0.42
CA GLY A 124 -6.45 5.01 -1.78
C GLY A 124 -6.42 3.87 -2.80
N ASP A 125 -5.43 3.86 -3.67
CA ASP A 125 -5.23 2.82 -4.70
C ASP A 125 -4.47 1.58 -4.18
N ARG A 126 -4.33 1.43 -2.85
CA ARG A 126 -3.58 0.32 -2.23
C ARG A 126 -4.50 -0.68 -1.58
N HIS A 127 -4.11 -1.94 -1.65
CA HIS A 127 -4.81 -3.05 -1.03
C HIS A 127 -3.90 -3.77 -0.04
N PHE A 128 -4.49 -4.18 1.09
CA PHE A 128 -3.87 -5.05 2.06
C PHE A 128 -4.80 -6.24 2.27
N GLU A 129 -4.29 -7.46 2.12
CA GLU A 129 -5.06 -8.68 2.34
C GLU A 129 -4.39 -9.54 3.42
N LEU A 130 -5.21 -10.10 4.31
CA LEU A 130 -4.82 -11.10 5.30
C LEU A 130 -5.55 -12.41 4.99
N ARG A 131 -4.79 -13.49 4.82
CA ARG A 131 -5.29 -14.86 4.67
C ARG A 131 -4.72 -15.75 5.75
N PHE A 132 -5.51 -16.72 6.23
CA PHE A 132 -4.98 -17.74 7.13
C PHE A 132 -4.60 -19.00 6.34
N LEU A 133 -3.42 -19.52 6.64
CA LEU A 133 -2.90 -20.74 5.99
C LEU A 133 -3.55 -21.99 6.61
N THR A 134 -3.59 -23.06 5.83
CA THR A 134 -3.83 -24.41 6.38
C THR A 134 -2.60 -24.87 7.18
N ALA A 135 -2.80 -25.81 8.11
CA ALA A 135 -1.71 -26.36 8.91
C ALA A 135 -0.65 -27.04 8.03
N GLU A 136 -1.10 -27.81 7.03
CA GLU A 136 -0.23 -28.49 6.07
C GLU A 136 0.69 -27.52 5.33
N PHE A 137 0.14 -26.42 4.82
CA PHE A 137 0.95 -25.44 4.08
C PHE A 137 1.89 -24.66 5.01
N ALA A 138 1.45 -24.35 6.23
CA ALA A 138 2.31 -23.72 7.24
C ALA A 138 3.48 -24.64 7.65
N ASP A 139 3.26 -25.94 7.79
CA ASP A 139 4.29 -26.93 8.09
C ASP A 139 5.31 -27.04 6.95
N HIS A 140 4.83 -27.03 5.70
CA HIS A 140 5.69 -27.01 4.51
C HIS A 140 6.61 -25.77 4.50
N LEU A 141 6.04 -24.56 4.65
CA LEU A 141 6.82 -23.31 4.67
C LEU A 141 7.81 -23.26 5.84
N ALA A 142 7.41 -23.75 7.02
CA ALA A 142 8.30 -23.84 8.16
C ALA A 142 9.49 -24.77 7.87
N GLY A 143 9.24 -25.91 7.21
CA GLY A 143 10.27 -26.84 6.76
C GLY A 143 11.26 -26.20 5.77
N GLU A 144 10.75 -25.49 4.76
CA GLU A 144 11.60 -24.74 3.82
C GLU A 144 12.47 -23.68 4.52
N ALA A 145 11.91 -23.02 5.54
CA ALA A 145 12.61 -21.99 6.31
C ALA A 145 13.53 -22.53 7.42
N GLY A 146 13.57 -23.85 7.65
CA GLY A 146 14.29 -24.44 8.79
C GLY A 146 13.77 -23.98 10.15
N ARG A 147 12.47 -23.69 10.25
CA ARG A 147 11.78 -23.20 11.45
C ARG A 147 10.85 -24.27 12.02
N ARG A 148 10.44 -24.09 13.27
CA ARG A 148 9.40 -24.91 13.89
C ARG A 148 8.03 -24.47 13.40
N SER A 149 7.14 -25.44 13.21
CA SER A 149 5.75 -25.23 12.81
C SER A 149 4.77 -25.44 13.97
N GLY A 150 3.47 -25.53 13.66
CA GLY A 150 2.43 -25.87 14.65
C GLY A 150 1.91 -24.69 15.48
N CYS A 151 2.04 -23.45 14.99
CA CYS A 151 1.48 -22.31 15.71
C CYS A 151 -0.06 -22.22 15.53
N PRO A 152 -0.78 -21.59 16.48
CA PRO A 152 -2.25 -21.46 16.40
C PRO A 152 -2.77 -20.63 15.22
N ALA A 153 -1.95 -19.74 14.65
CA ALA A 153 -2.33 -18.92 13.51
C ALA A 153 -1.14 -18.69 12.56
N ALA A 154 -1.09 -19.48 11.49
CA ALA A 154 -0.26 -19.19 10.34
C ALA A 154 -1.04 -18.32 9.35
N TYR A 155 -0.40 -17.29 8.80
CA TYR A 155 -1.05 -16.31 7.94
C TYR A 155 -0.14 -15.84 6.80
N GLU A 156 -0.78 -15.30 5.78
CA GLU A 156 -0.18 -14.58 4.67
C GLU A 156 -0.72 -13.15 4.66
N THR A 157 0.16 -12.16 4.54
CA THR A 157 -0.23 -10.79 4.21
C THR A 157 0.22 -10.46 2.80
N ILE A 158 -0.64 -9.83 2.01
CA ILE A 158 -0.32 -9.30 0.69
C ILE A 158 -0.60 -7.80 0.68
N VAL A 159 0.31 -7.00 0.14
CA VAL A 159 0.12 -5.56 -0.08
C VAL A 159 0.54 -5.17 -1.48
N ASP A 160 -0.32 -4.44 -2.20
CA ASP A 160 -0.09 -3.90 -3.56
C ASP A 160 -0.68 -2.49 -3.78
#